data_AF-A0A2N2LTC3-F1
#
_entry.id   AF-A0A2N2LTC3-F1
#
_cell.length_a   1.000
_cell.length_b   1.000
_cell.length_c   1.000
_cell.angle_alpha   90.00
_cell.angle_beta   90.00
_cell.angle_gamma   90.00
#
_symmetry.space_group_name_H-M   'P 1'
#
loop_
_entity.id
_entity.type
_entity.pdbx_description
1 polymer ?
#
loop_
_entity_poly.entity_id
_entity_poly.type
_entity_poly.pdbx_seq_one_letter_code
_entity_poly.pdbx_strand_id
1 'polypeptide(L)'
;MFDQYSNSSDTKGLSERFSTESKSGQWLGLFPLYGLQSFFLILMLQGRLFPSSNSENIWLPSTIFFLVMIVFLVAYVIGWKQGFPRWWFGFPLCLILISTFLQQSEGPDGAILAWRAWIPFGLATFIAVLISLSPSRYHKLRQGIWQDPSRLVYAVYTLLPIWSILIMDEMSDSVSEPLLALSFVLFFLGGLFYFRSDDFWRRVLVLFGTAFLTSVMQYIFIVIYWTGKTPLTFGGPIRWQDQVPGALLGLSMLTFAMLMPVIILEYARLIRNRKRFDANLFNGTKPL
;
A
#
# COMPACT_ATOMS: atom_id res chain seq x y z
N MET A 1 4.35 -34.74 2.04
CA MET A 1 3.01 -35.03 2.61
C MET A 1 2.02 -33.87 2.47
N PHE A 2 2.37 -32.76 1.78
CA PHE A 2 1.45 -31.62 1.54
C PHE A 2 0.88 -31.54 0.10
N ASP A 3 1.28 -32.43 -0.81
CA ASP A 3 0.92 -32.30 -2.24
C ASP A 3 -0.39 -32.98 -2.67
N GLN A 4 -1.02 -33.79 -1.81
CA GLN A 4 -2.13 -34.66 -2.23
C GLN A 4 -3.55 -34.08 -2.13
N TYR A 5 -3.72 -32.83 -1.68
CA TYR A 5 -5.05 -32.19 -1.56
C TYR A 5 -5.36 -31.14 -2.65
N SER A 6 -4.58 -31.06 -3.73
CA SER A 6 -4.83 -30.08 -4.82
C SER A 6 -5.82 -30.54 -5.90
N ASN A 7 -6.44 -31.72 -5.76
CA ASN A 7 -7.48 -32.18 -6.68
C ASN A 7 -8.83 -31.54 -6.35
N SER A 8 -8.98 -30.26 -6.70
CA SER A 8 -10.28 -29.72 -7.07
C SER A 8 -10.12 -29.01 -8.42
N SER A 9 -10.81 -29.52 -9.43
CA SER A 9 -10.85 -28.94 -10.78
C SER A 9 -11.27 -27.46 -10.77
N ASP A 10 -12.04 -27.03 -9.77
CA ASP A 10 -12.43 -25.63 -9.55
C ASP A 10 -11.30 -24.74 -9.03
N THR A 11 -10.36 -25.25 -8.23
CA THR A 11 -9.22 -24.43 -7.74
C THR A 11 -8.19 -24.18 -8.83
N LYS A 12 -7.99 -25.12 -9.78
CA LYS A 12 -7.06 -24.91 -10.90
C LYS A 12 -7.52 -23.77 -11.82
N GLY A 13 -8.81 -23.71 -12.13
CA GLY A 13 -9.37 -22.63 -12.96
C GLY A 13 -9.30 -21.25 -12.30
N LEU A 14 -9.42 -21.19 -10.97
CA LEU A 14 -9.24 -19.94 -10.21
C LEU A 14 -7.76 -19.57 -10.09
N SER A 15 -6.85 -20.51 -9.84
CA SER A 15 -5.41 -20.22 -9.79
C SER A 15 -4.86 -19.76 -11.13
N GLU A 16 -5.30 -20.34 -12.25
CA GLU A 16 -4.94 -19.88 -13.60
C GLU A 16 -5.53 -18.49 -13.93
N ARG A 17 -6.77 -18.22 -13.50
CA ARG A 17 -7.38 -16.89 -13.67
C ARG A 17 -6.71 -15.80 -12.85
N PHE A 18 -6.09 -16.15 -11.73
CA PHE A 18 -5.36 -15.20 -10.91
C PHE A 18 -3.85 -15.16 -11.19
N SER A 19 -3.28 -16.13 -11.92
CA SER A 19 -1.86 -16.16 -12.29
C SER A 19 -1.54 -15.36 -13.55
N THR A 20 -2.53 -15.12 -14.42
CA THR A 20 -2.34 -14.39 -15.67
C THR A 20 -2.84 -12.95 -15.58
N GLU A 21 -2.27 -12.17 -14.65
CA GLU A 21 -2.36 -10.72 -14.80
C GLU A 21 -1.68 -10.32 -16.12
N SER A 22 -2.39 -9.60 -16.98
CA SER A 22 -1.81 -9.10 -18.22
C SER A 22 -0.60 -8.22 -17.89
N LYS A 23 0.43 -8.24 -18.74
CA LYS A 23 1.60 -7.34 -18.58
C LYS A 23 1.18 -5.88 -18.38
N SER A 24 0.09 -5.45 -19.03
CA SER A 24 -0.49 -4.11 -18.84
C SER A 24 -1.04 -3.86 -17.44
N GLY A 25 -1.66 -4.86 -16.80
CA GLY A 25 -2.15 -4.75 -15.43
C GLY A 25 -1.02 -4.56 -14.40
N GLN A 26 0.12 -5.22 -14.62
CA GLN A 26 1.30 -5.04 -13.77
C GLN A 26 1.81 -3.61 -13.80
N TRP A 27 1.88 -3.00 -14.99
CA TRP A 27 2.28 -1.60 -15.13
C TRP A 27 1.27 -0.62 -14.52
N LEU A 28 -0.03 -0.92 -14.62
CA LEU A 28 -1.08 -0.14 -13.93
C LEU A 28 -0.98 -0.20 -12.41
N GLY A 29 -0.44 -1.29 -11.84
CA GLY A 29 -0.14 -1.37 -10.41
C GLY A 29 1.18 -0.73 -10.00
N LEU A 30 2.18 -0.75 -10.88
CA LEU A 30 3.51 -0.23 -10.53
C LEU A 30 3.63 1.26 -10.74
N PHE A 31 3.26 1.74 -11.93
CA PHE A 31 3.61 3.09 -12.35
C PHE A 31 2.83 4.15 -11.59
N PRO A 32 1.50 4.09 -11.43
CA PRO A 32 0.78 5.08 -10.63
C PRO A 32 1.20 5.09 -9.15
N LEU A 33 1.34 3.91 -8.52
CA LEU A 33 1.56 3.78 -7.08
C LEU A 33 3.02 4.02 -6.65
N TYR A 34 4.01 3.72 -7.48
CA TYR A 34 5.42 3.90 -7.10
C TYR A 34 6.20 4.81 -8.03
N GLY A 35 5.76 5.03 -9.27
CA GLY A 35 6.39 5.98 -10.18
C GLY A 35 5.82 7.37 -10.01
N LEU A 36 4.56 7.54 -10.42
CA LEU A 36 3.82 8.79 -10.42
C LEU A 36 3.65 9.37 -9.01
N GLN A 37 3.28 8.52 -8.04
CA GLN A 37 3.17 8.93 -6.63
C GLN A 37 4.51 9.41 -6.07
N SER A 38 5.59 8.66 -6.26
CA SER A 38 6.92 9.04 -5.76
C SER A 38 7.42 10.32 -6.43
N PHE A 39 7.25 10.45 -7.75
CA PHE A 39 7.60 11.67 -8.48
C PHE A 39 6.83 12.88 -7.94
N PHE A 40 5.51 12.72 -7.75
CA PHE A 40 4.67 13.77 -7.18
C PHE A 40 5.10 14.16 -5.77
N LEU A 41 5.40 13.17 -4.93
CA LEU A 41 5.82 13.38 -3.55
C LEU A 41 7.20 14.07 -3.45
N ILE A 42 8.15 13.74 -4.33
CA ILE A 42 9.44 14.45 -4.42
C ILE A 42 9.20 15.92 -4.77
N LEU A 43 8.34 16.19 -5.76
CA LEU A 43 7.98 17.55 -6.12
C LEU A 43 7.34 18.31 -4.95
N MET A 44 6.56 17.63 -4.10
CA MET A 44 5.95 18.24 -2.91
C MET A 44 7.02 18.69 -1.92
N LEU A 45 7.98 17.80 -1.63
CA LEU A 45 9.04 18.04 -0.66
C LEU A 45 9.97 19.18 -1.05
N GLN A 46 10.22 19.36 -2.35
CA GLN A 46 11.06 20.45 -2.84
C GLN A 46 10.46 21.86 -2.63
N GLY A 47 9.33 21.97 -1.93
CA GLY A 47 8.56 23.22 -1.80
C GLY A 47 8.05 23.76 -3.14
N ARG A 48 8.28 23.02 -4.23
CA ARG A 48 7.87 23.39 -5.59
C ARG A 48 6.37 23.28 -5.75
N LEU A 49 5.70 22.45 -4.95
CA LEU A 49 4.26 22.22 -5.08
C LEU A 49 3.35 22.97 -4.10
N PHE A 50 3.83 23.35 -2.92
CA PHE A 50 3.11 24.26 -2.02
C PHE A 50 3.96 25.49 -1.73
N PRO A 51 4.08 26.39 -2.71
CA PRO A 51 4.65 27.68 -2.41
C PRO A 51 3.82 28.39 -1.35
N SER A 52 4.47 29.23 -0.52
CA SER A 52 3.76 30.23 0.29
C SER A 52 2.74 30.96 -0.59
N SER A 53 1.58 31.33 -0.04
CA SER A 53 0.43 31.95 -0.72
C SER A 53 0.73 33.09 -1.71
N ASN A 54 1.94 33.65 -1.68
CA ASN A 54 2.41 34.73 -2.54
C ASN A 54 3.23 34.31 -3.77
N SER A 55 3.43 33.02 -4.06
CA SER A 55 4.15 32.64 -5.29
C SER A 55 3.20 32.58 -6.49
N GLU A 56 3.55 33.26 -7.57
CA GLU A 56 2.80 33.28 -8.83
C GLU A 56 2.64 31.90 -9.51
N ASN A 57 3.32 30.86 -9.02
CA ASN A 57 3.40 29.53 -9.65
C ASN A 57 2.67 28.39 -8.91
N ILE A 58 1.72 28.68 -8.00
CA ILE A 58 0.95 27.64 -7.27
C ILE A 58 0.09 26.76 -8.20
N TRP A 59 -0.34 27.29 -9.35
CA TRP A 59 -1.28 26.62 -10.26
C TRP A 59 -0.72 25.33 -10.88
N LEU A 60 0.56 25.33 -11.28
CA LEU A 60 1.19 24.19 -11.95
C LEU A 60 1.23 22.97 -11.02
N PRO A 61 1.69 23.12 -9.77
CA PRO A 61 1.59 22.09 -8.76
C PRO A 61 0.24 21.47 -8.50
N SER A 62 -0.76 22.32 -8.26
CA SER A 62 -2.12 21.89 -7.99
C SER A 62 -2.70 21.15 -9.19
N THR A 63 -2.35 21.58 -10.40
CA THR A 63 -2.72 20.90 -11.65
C THR A 63 -2.08 19.52 -11.74
N ILE A 64 -0.78 19.39 -11.46
CA ILE A 64 -0.09 18.09 -11.47
C ILE A 64 -0.72 17.15 -10.43
N PHE A 65 -0.96 17.63 -9.21
CA PHE A 65 -1.63 16.85 -8.16
C PHE A 65 -3.02 16.37 -8.59
N PHE A 66 -3.82 17.26 -9.18
CA PHE A 66 -5.15 16.93 -9.65
C PHE A 66 -5.11 15.87 -10.77
N LEU A 67 -4.17 15.98 -11.71
CA LEU A 67 -3.96 14.96 -12.74
C LEU A 67 -3.56 13.61 -12.13
N VAL A 68 -2.67 13.62 -11.13
CA VAL A 68 -2.28 12.42 -10.37
C VAL A 68 -3.49 11.78 -9.71
N MET A 69 -4.34 12.57 -9.04
CA MET A 69 -5.59 12.07 -8.45
C MET A 69 -6.52 11.45 -9.50
N ILE A 70 -6.69 12.08 -10.66
CA ILE A 70 -7.50 11.51 -11.74
C ILE A 70 -6.96 10.14 -12.17
N VAL A 71 -5.64 9.98 -12.31
CA VAL A 71 -5.03 8.69 -12.67
C VAL A 71 -5.39 7.62 -11.63
N PHE A 72 -5.33 7.95 -10.34
CA PHE A 72 -5.68 7.02 -9.26
C PHE A 72 -7.18 6.65 -9.27
N LEU A 73 -8.07 7.63 -9.48
CA LEU A 73 -9.51 7.39 -9.58
C LEU A 73 -9.86 6.51 -10.78
N VAL A 74 -9.26 6.79 -11.94
CA VAL A 74 -9.44 5.99 -13.16
C VAL A 74 -8.94 4.56 -12.96
N ALA A 75 -7.74 4.39 -12.41
CA ALA A 75 -7.19 3.05 -12.12
C ALA A 75 -8.07 2.28 -11.12
N TYR A 76 -8.58 2.95 -10.08
CA TYR A 76 -9.54 2.38 -9.14
C TYR A 76 -10.81 1.85 -9.83
N VAL A 77 -11.43 2.65 -10.71
CA VAL A 77 -12.63 2.23 -11.47
C VAL A 77 -12.32 1.09 -12.44
N ILE A 78 -11.16 1.14 -13.11
CA ILE A 78 -10.71 0.07 -14.02
C ILE A 78 -10.54 -1.25 -13.26
N GLY A 79 -9.86 -1.24 -12.12
CA GLY A 79 -9.63 -2.46 -11.34
C GLY A 79 -10.93 -3.02 -10.77
N TRP A 80 -11.88 -2.16 -10.42
CA TRP A 80 -13.23 -2.57 -10.05
C TRP A 80 -13.93 -3.32 -11.19
N LYS A 81 -13.94 -2.75 -12.40
CA LYS A 81 -14.49 -3.38 -13.62
C LYS A 81 -13.80 -4.72 -13.95
N GLN A 82 -12.48 -4.80 -13.75
CA GLN A 82 -11.69 -6.01 -13.98
C GLN A 82 -11.86 -7.08 -12.90
N GLY A 83 -12.55 -6.78 -11.78
CA GLY A 83 -12.84 -7.75 -10.73
C GLY A 83 -11.74 -7.87 -9.70
N PHE A 84 -11.15 -6.73 -9.32
CA PHE A 84 -10.19 -6.60 -8.22
C PHE A 84 -8.88 -7.38 -8.49
N PRO A 85 -8.15 -7.02 -9.57
CA PRO A 85 -6.80 -7.51 -9.78
C PRO A 85 -5.91 -7.15 -8.57
N ARG A 86 -4.76 -7.82 -8.44
CA ARG A 86 -3.87 -7.69 -7.26
C ARG A 86 -3.47 -6.25 -7.02
N TRP A 87 -3.18 -5.51 -8.10
CA TRP A 87 -2.79 -4.11 -8.04
C TRP A 87 -3.88 -3.17 -7.52
N TRP A 88 -5.16 -3.55 -7.61
CA TRP A 88 -6.26 -2.67 -7.24
C TRP A 88 -6.24 -2.30 -5.77
N PHE A 89 -5.72 -3.16 -4.90
CA PHE A 89 -5.82 -3.02 -3.44
C PHE A 89 -5.04 -1.82 -2.87
N GLY A 90 -4.04 -1.29 -3.59
CA GLY A 90 -3.33 -0.08 -3.18
C GLY A 90 -4.15 1.21 -3.40
N PHE A 91 -4.84 1.29 -4.53
CA PHE A 91 -5.58 2.48 -4.94
C PHE A 91 -6.61 3.01 -3.92
N PRO A 92 -7.52 2.20 -3.35
CA PRO A 92 -8.49 2.71 -2.38
C PRO A 92 -7.82 3.27 -1.13
N LEU A 93 -6.75 2.63 -0.63
CA LEU A 93 -6.04 3.14 0.54
C LEU A 93 -5.33 4.46 0.25
N CYS A 94 -4.67 4.57 -0.90
CA CYS A 94 -4.07 5.84 -1.33
C CYS A 94 -5.13 6.94 -1.51
N LEU A 95 -6.28 6.63 -2.13
CA LEU A 95 -7.37 7.60 -2.32
C LEU A 95 -7.99 8.04 -0.99
N ILE A 96 -8.17 7.12 -0.03
CA ILE A 96 -8.61 7.45 1.33
C ILE A 96 -7.61 8.40 1.98
N LEU A 97 -6.31 8.08 1.94
CA LEU A 97 -5.29 8.89 2.58
C LEU A 97 -5.19 10.28 1.94
N ILE A 98 -5.21 10.36 0.60
CA ILE A 98 -5.24 11.64 -0.12
C ILE A 98 -6.47 12.45 0.27
N SER A 99 -7.65 11.81 0.35
CA SER A 99 -8.89 12.50 0.74
C SER A 99 -8.80 13.03 2.17
N THR A 100 -8.23 12.26 3.11
CA THR A 100 -7.98 12.69 4.50
C THR A 100 -7.03 13.88 4.57
N PHE A 101 -5.93 13.84 3.80
CA PHE A 101 -4.99 14.95 3.71
C PHE A 101 -5.66 16.23 3.20
N LEU A 102 -6.46 16.11 2.14
CA LEU A 102 -7.18 17.24 1.55
C LEU A 102 -8.24 17.84 2.45
N GLN A 103 -8.74 17.13 3.46
CA GLN A 103 -9.71 17.71 4.39
C GLN A 103 -9.18 18.95 5.11
N GLN A 104 -7.86 19.03 5.31
CA GLN A 104 -7.20 20.13 5.99
C GLN A 104 -6.68 21.20 5.01
N SER A 105 -6.86 21.00 3.70
CA SER A 105 -6.41 21.95 2.69
C SER A 105 -7.48 23.00 2.39
N GLU A 106 -7.05 24.23 2.14
CA GLU A 106 -7.92 25.30 1.65
C GLU A 106 -8.27 25.09 0.17
N GLY A 107 -9.54 25.33 -0.16
CA GLY A 107 -10.07 25.28 -1.51
C GLY A 107 -9.89 26.61 -2.26
N PRO A 108 -10.31 26.66 -3.54
CA PRO A 108 -10.21 27.86 -4.37
C PRO A 108 -11.02 29.07 -3.83
N ASP A 109 -12.04 28.80 -3.02
CA ASP A 109 -12.86 29.80 -2.33
C ASP A 109 -12.22 30.28 -1.01
N GLY A 110 -11.02 29.80 -0.67
CA GLY A 110 -10.35 30.05 0.61
C GLY A 110 -10.96 29.27 1.77
N ALA A 111 -11.96 28.42 1.53
CA ALA A 111 -12.59 27.60 2.56
C ALA A 111 -11.91 26.25 2.66
N ILE A 112 -11.73 25.73 3.88
CA ILE A 112 -11.23 24.37 4.11
C ILE A 112 -12.14 23.36 3.41
N LEU A 113 -11.56 22.45 2.64
CA LEU A 113 -12.31 21.45 1.86
C LEU A 113 -13.14 20.52 2.76
N ALA A 114 -12.65 20.17 3.95
CA ALA A 114 -13.36 19.39 4.97
C ALA A 114 -14.01 18.11 4.39
N TRP A 115 -15.34 18.03 4.38
CA TRP A 115 -16.06 16.87 3.82
C TRP A 115 -16.04 16.83 2.28
N ARG A 116 -15.85 17.98 1.61
CA ARG A 116 -15.83 18.08 0.14
C ARG A 116 -14.66 17.31 -0.48
N ALA A 117 -13.56 17.13 0.28
CA ALA A 117 -12.41 16.32 -0.13
C ALA A 117 -12.77 14.85 -0.46
N TRP A 118 -13.88 14.34 0.07
CA TRP A 118 -14.36 12.98 -0.21
C TRP A 118 -15.18 12.87 -1.50
N ILE A 119 -15.61 13.98 -2.10
CA ILE A 119 -16.47 13.97 -3.30
C ILE A 119 -15.83 13.20 -4.46
N PRO A 120 -14.55 13.41 -4.83
CA PRO A 120 -13.95 12.69 -5.95
C PRO A 120 -13.91 11.17 -5.72
N PHE A 121 -13.54 10.74 -4.50
CA PHE A 121 -13.50 9.33 -4.15
C PHE A 121 -14.90 8.72 -4.12
N GLY A 122 -15.86 9.38 -3.45
CA GLY A 122 -17.25 8.94 -3.39
C GLY A 122 -17.90 8.83 -4.77
N LEU A 123 -17.62 9.79 -5.67
CA LEU A 123 -18.10 9.77 -7.05
C LEU A 123 -17.49 8.61 -7.85
N ALA A 124 -16.18 8.37 -7.72
CA ALA A 124 -15.54 7.23 -8.38
C ALA A 124 -16.06 5.89 -7.86
N THR A 125 -16.30 5.75 -6.55
CA THR A 125 -16.95 4.58 -5.97
C THR A 125 -18.38 4.42 -6.49
N PHE A 126 -19.17 5.49 -6.53
CA PHE A 126 -20.52 5.46 -7.09
C PHE A 126 -20.52 4.99 -8.55
N ILE A 127 -19.65 5.56 -9.40
CA ILE A 127 -19.47 5.15 -10.80
C ILE A 127 -19.06 3.68 -10.89
N ALA A 128 -18.08 3.25 -10.09
CA ALA A 128 -17.61 1.87 -10.08
C ALA A 128 -18.74 0.88 -9.74
N VAL A 129 -19.58 1.22 -8.75
CA VAL A 129 -20.75 0.44 -8.36
C VAL A 129 -21.79 0.40 -9.47
N LEU A 130 -22.10 1.54 -10.12
CA LEU A 130 -23.04 1.60 -11.25
C LEU A 130 -22.59 0.75 -12.44
N ILE A 131 -21.29 0.76 -12.76
CA ILE A 131 -20.72 -0.05 -13.85
C ILE A 131 -20.85 -1.55 -13.55
N SER A 132 -20.92 -1.93 -12.27
CA SER A 132 -20.91 -3.33 -11.86
C SER A 132 -22.01 -3.66 -10.83
N LEU A 133 -23.25 -3.26 -11.10
CA LEU A 133 -24.45 -3.53 -10.26
C LEU A 133 -24.71 -5.01 -9.90
N SER A 134 -23.82 -5.93 -10.30
CA SER A 134 -23.89 -7.34 -9.94
C SER A 134 -23.36 -7.61 -8.52
N PRO A 135 -24.17 -8.20 -7.62
CA PRO A 135 -23.73 -8.69 -6.31
C PRO A 135 -22.54 -9.68 -6.39
N SER A 136 -22.39 -10.36 -7.53
CA SER A 136 -21.26 -11.27 -7.78
C SER A 136 -19.90 -10.61 -7.62
N ARG A 137 -19.79 -9.30 -7.89
CA ARG A 137 -18.53 -8.54 -7.78
C ARG A 137 -18.09 -8.39 -6.34
N TYR A 138 -19.00 -8.02 -5.44
CA TYR A 138 -18.72 -7.99 -4.00
C TYR A 138 -18.30 -9.35 -3.47
N HIS A 139 -18.93 -10.42 -3.97
CA HIS A 139 -18.51 -11.77 -3.59
C HIS A 139 -17.08 -12.08 -4.08
N LYS A 140 -16.72 -11.67 -5.31
CA LYS A 140 -15.36 -11.79 -5.86
C LYS A 140 -14.33 -10.98 -5.07
N LEU A 141 -14.65 -9.76 -4.63
CA LEU A 141 -13.76 -8.96 -3.78
C LEU A 141 -13.46 -9.71 -2.48
N ARG A 142 -14.51 -10.17 -1.80
CA ARG A 142 -14.39 -10.96 -0.56
C ARG A 142 -13.55 -12.21 -0.83
N GLN A 143 -13.92 -13.01 -1.83
CA GLN A 143 -13.17 -14.23 -2.19
C GLN A 143 -11.70 -13.93 -2.52
N GLY A 144 -11.41 -12.87 -3.25
CA GLY A 144 -10.04 -12.50 -3.64
C GLY A 144 -9.13 -12.26 -2.44
N ILE A 145 -9.60 -11.52 -1.44
CA ILE A 145 -8.85 -11.30 -0.18
C ILE A 145 -8.66 -12.64 0.56
N TRP A 146 -9.74 -13.43 0.66
CA TRP A 146 -9.71 -14.72 1.34
C TRP A 146 -8.93 -15.80 0.59
N GLN A 147 -8.62 -15.62 -0.69
CA GLN A 147 -7.86 -16.55 -1.54
C GLN A 147 -6.40 -16.15 -1.69
N ASP A 148 -6.08 -14.85 -1.66
CA ASP A 148 -4.70 -14.36 -1.79
C ASP A 148 -4.43 -13.20 -0.80
N PRO A 149 -4.01 -13.53 0.45
CA PRO A 149 -3.75 -12.56 1.51
C PRO A 149 -2.63 -11.57 1.18
N SER A 150 -1.78 -11.91 0.21
CA SER A 150 -0.67 -11.06 -0.23
C SER A 150 -1.16 -9.72 -0.79
N ARG A 151 -2.42 -9.65 -1.22
CA ARG A 151 -3.09 -8.43 -1.66
C ARG A 151 -3.27 -7.41 -0.53
N LEU A 152 -3.50 -7.87 0.71
CA LEU A 152 -3.57 -6.99 1.88
C LEU A 152 -2.19 -6.44 2.24
N VAL A 153 -1.16 -7.29 2.17
CA VAL A 153 0.23 -6.88 2.37
C VAL A 153 0.62 -5.83 1.33
N TYR A 154 0.24 -6.05 0.07
CA TYR A 154 0.45 -5.09 -1.01
C TYR A 154 -0.28 -3.77 -0.75
N ALA A 155 -1.52 -3.82 -0.26
CA ALA A 155 -2.28 -2.61 0.11
C ALA A 155 -1.52 -1.77 1.16
N VAL A 156 -1.06 -2.39 2.25
CA VAL A 156 -0.27 -1.70 3.29
C VAL A 156 1.05 -1.19 2.71
N TYR A 157 1.72 -2.00 1.89
CA TYR A 157 2.99 -1.65 1.27
C TYR A 157 2.91 -0.39 0.39
N THR A 158 1.78 -0.14 -0.29
CA THR A 158 1.57 1.07 -1.11
C THR A 158 1.48 2.37 -0.31
N LEU A 159 1.32 2.28 1.02
CA LEU A 159 1.35 3.44 1.91
C LEU A 159 2.76 3.81 2.39
N LEU A 160 3.74 2.91 2.23
CA LEU A 160 5.10 3.10 2.72
C LEU A 160 5.85 4.28 2.08
N PRO A 161 5.65 4.62 0.80
CA PRO A 161 6.22 5.84 0.22
C PRO A 161 5.80 7.10 0.99
N ILE A 162 4.53 7.19 1.38
CA ILE A 162 4.02 8.34 2.14
C ILE A 162 4.59 8.32 3.57
N TRP A 163 4.59 7.16 4.21
CA TRP A 163 5.19 7.00 5.53
C TRP A 163 6.65 7.43 5.55
N SER A 164 7.43 7.06 4.53
CA SER A 164 8.85 7.42 4.41
C SER A 164 9.08 8.93 4.39
N ILE A 165 8.14 9.69 3.86
CA ILE A 165 8.22 11.15 3.83
C ILE A 165 7.91 11.74 5.18
N LEU A 166 6.83 11.25 5.82
CA LEU A 166 6.40 11.73 7.12
C LEU A 166 7.49 11.52 8.18
N ILE A 167 8.28 10.45 8.11
CA ILE A 167 9.37 10.21 9.07
C ILE A 167 10.64 11.04 8.78
N MET A 168 10.73 11.68 7.60
CA MET A 168 11.90 12.46 7.17
C MET A 168 11.59 13.95 7.02
N ASP A 169 10.38 14.41 7.35
CA ASP A 169 9.94 15.78 7.13
C ASP A 169 10.76 16.81 7.92
N GLU A 170 11.29 16.43 9.08
CA GLU A 170 12.17 17.27 9.90
C GLU A 170 13.67 17.20 9.49
N MET A 171 14.03 16.35 8.52
CA MET A 171 15.42 16.23 8.05
C MET A 171 15.71 17.26 6.97
N SER A 172 16.96 17.74 6.92
CA SER A 172 17.39 18.68 5.88
C SER A 172 17.37 18.02 4.50
N ASP A 173 16.97 18.79 3.47
CA ASP A 173 16.82 18.33 2.08
C ASP A 173 18.04 17.57 1.56
N SER A 174 19.27 18.02 1.89
CA SER A 174 20.52 17.37 1.48
C SER A 174 20.69 15.92 1.96
N VAL A 175 19.93 15.53 2.99
CA VAL A 175 19.94 14.17 3.56
C VAL A 175 18.65 13.43 3.24
N SER A 176 17.49 14.09 3.32
CA SER A 176 16.19 13.46 3.08
C SER A 176 15.97 13.11 1.61
N GLU A 177 16.31 13.98 0.66
CA GLU A 177 16.02 13.74 -0.76
C GLU A 177 16.71 12.49 -1.33
N PRO A 178 18.03 12.27 -1.13
CA PRO A 178 18.70 11.07 -1.67
C PRO A 178 18.16 9.80 -1.02
N LEU A 179 17.82 9.85 0.28
CA LEU A 179 17.31 8.72 1.04
C LEU A 179 15.88 8.35 0.60
N LEU A 180 15.03 9.34 0.32
CA LEU A 180 13.70 9.13 -0.24
C LEU A 180 13.77 8.56 -1.66
N ALA A 181 14.64 9.10 -2.51
CA ALA A 181 14.86 8.57 -3.85
C ALA A 181 15.26 7.09 -3.80
N LEU A 182 16.22 6.73 -2.94
CA LEU A 182 16.63 5.35 -2.71
C LEU A 182 15.47 4.49 -2.17
N SER A 183 14.70 5.00 -1.21
CA SER A 183 13.55 4.31 -0.64
C SER A 183 12.49 4.02 -1.69
N PHE A 184 12.18 4.97 -2.58
CA PHE A 184 11.22 4.78 -3.66
C PHE A 184 11.70 3.77 -4.70
N VAL A 185 13.00 3.75 -5.03
CA VAL A 185 13.58 2.72 -5.89
C VAL A 185 13.41 1.34 -5.26
N LEU A 186 13.71 1.19 -3.96
CA LEU A 186 13.50 -0.07 -3.25
C LEU A 186 12.02 -0.46 -3.23
N PHE A 187 11.10 0.48 -2.99
CA PHE A 187 9.68 0.19 -3.02
C PHE A 187 9.19 -0.26 -4.39
N PHE A 188 9.63 0.43 -5.44
CA PHE A 188 9.34 0.07 -6.83
C PHE A 188 9.84 -1.33 -7.16
N LEU A 189 11.07 -1.68 -6.75
CA LEU A 189 11.64 -3.01 -6.96
C LEU A 189 10.84 -4.09 -6.21
N GLY A 190 10.47 -3.86 -4.96
CA GLY A 190 9.64 -4.80 -4.21
C GLY A 190 8.26 -5.00 -4.83
N GLY A 191 7.63 -3.93 -5.32
CA GLY A 191 6.41 -4.02 -6.12
C GLY A 191 6.60 -4.85 -7.39
N LEU A 192 7.70 -4.62 -8.12
CA LEU A 192 8.00 -5.30 -9.38
C LEU A 192 8.18 -6.81 -9.16
N PHE A 193 8.94 -7.19 -8.14
CA PHE A 193 9.14 -8.59 -7.77
C PHE A 193 7.86 -9.24 -7.23
N TYR A 194 7.00 -8.48 -6.53
CA TYR A 194 5.67 -8.95 -6.12
C TYR A 194 4.82 -9.39 -7.33
N PHE A 195 4.75 -8.57 -8.39
CA PHE A 195 3.98 -8.91 -9.59
C PHE A 195 4.61 -10.03 -10.43
N ARG A 196 5.94 -10.23 -10.33
CA ARG A 196 6.65 -11.32 -11.00
C ARG A 196 6.61 -12.65 -10.25
N SER A 197 6.17 -12.66 -9.00
CA SER A 197 6.20 -13.86 -8.15
C SER A 197 4.88 -14.63 -8.22
N ASP A 198 4.96 -15.89 -8.66
CA ASP A 198 3.82 -16.81 -8.70
C ASP A 198 3.52 -17.42 -7.32
N ASP A 199 4.56 -17.63 -6.51
CA ASP A 199 4.43 -18.19 -5.17
C ASP A 199 3.95 -17.15 -4.16
N PHE A 200 3.00 -17.55 -3.31
CA PHE A 200 2.40 -16.70 -2.29
C PHE A 200 3.41 -16.20 -1.27
N TRP A 201 4.24 -17.09 -0.71
CA TRP A 201 5.20 -16.72 0.31
C TRP A 201 6.32 -15.86 -0.27
N ARG A 202 6.76 -16.13 -1.50
CA ARG A 202 7.68 -15.24 -2.23
C ARG A 202 7.11 -13.83 -2.36
N ARG A 203 5.83 -13.67 -2.72
CA ARG A 203 5.17 -12.35 -2.78
C ARG A 203 5.22 -11.63 -1.43
N VAL A 204 4.81 -12.29 -0.36
CA VAL A 204 4.79 -11.71 0.99
C VAL A 204 6.21 -11.35 1.44
N LEU A 205 7.18 -12.26 1.27
CA LEU A 205 8.56 -12.05 1.70
C LEU A 205 9.28 -10.96 0.92
N VAL A 206 9.00 -10.80 -0.37
CA VAL A 206 9.59 -9.70 -1.15
C VAL A 206 9.05 -8.36 -0.66
N LEU A 207 7.72 -8.22 -0.51
CA LEU A 207 7.13 -6.98 0.00
C LEU A 207 7.63 -6.68 1.42
N PHE A 208 7.59 -7.66 2.32
CA PHE A 208 8.07 -7.48 3.69
C PHE A 208 9.57 -7.18 3.73
N GLY A 209 10.39 -7.95 3.01
CA GLY A 209 11.84 -7.79 3.02
C GLY A 209 12.29 -6.43 2.49
N THR A 210 11.68 -5.95 1.41
CA THR A 210 11.98 -4.61 0.86
C THR A 210 11.47 -3.49 1.78
N ALA A 211 10.28 -3.63 2.37
CA ALA A 211 9.76 -2.68 3.35
C ALA A 211 10.63 -2.61 4.61
N PHE A 212 11.02 -3.77 5.15
CA PHE A 212 11.84 -3.89 6.34
C PHE A 212 13.25 -3.35 6.12
N LEU A 213 13.90 -3.74 5.01
CA LEU A 213 15.22 -3.22 4.64
C LEU A 213 15.21 -1.70 4.49
N THR A 214 14.22 -1.17 3.78
CA THR A 214 14.06 0.28 3.59
C THR A 214 13.88 0.96 4.94
N SER A 215 12.99 0.46 5.79
CA SER A 215 12.73 1.06 7.12
C SER A 215 13.96 1.00 8.04
N VAL A 216 14.70 -0.11 8.08
CA VAL A 216 15.94 -0.22 8.85
C VAL A 216 16.96 0.81 8.38
N MET A 217 17.15 0.95 7.07
CA MET A 217 18.02 1.95 6.48
C MET A 217 17.59 3.36 6.93
N GLN A 218 16.30 3.70 6.79
CA GLN A 218 15.77 4.99 7.19
C GLN A 218 16.03 5.29 8.67
N TYR A 219 15.77 4.35 9.57
CA TYR A 219 16.04 4.52 10.99
C TYR A 219 17.53 4.70 11.30
N ILE A 220 18.42 3.97 10.62
CA ILE A 220 19.88 4.18 10.77
C ILE A 220 20.25 5.62 10.41
N PHE A 221 19.74 6.14 9.29
CA PHE A 221 20.01 7.52 8.86
C PHE A 221 19.39 8.57 9.79
N ILE A 222 18.16 8.35 10.28
CA ILE A 222 17.51 9.21 11.28
C ILE A 222 18.38 9.27 12.55
N VAL A 223 18.83 8.12 13.05
CA VAL A 223 19.70 8.05 14.24
C VAL A 223 20.99 8.82 14.02
N ILE A 224 21.65 8.63 12.88
CA ILE A 224 22.89 9.36 12.53
C ILE A 224 22.62 10.87 12.45
N TYR A 225 21.51 11.27 11.82
CA TYR A 225 21.16 12.68 11.60
C TYR A 225 20.87 13.45 12.89
N TRP A 226 20.17 12.82 13.84
CA TRP A 226 19.75 13.47 15.08
C TRP A 226 20.76 13.37 16.22
N THR A 227 21.67 12.39 16.17
CA THR A 227 22.67 12.20 17.24
C THR A 227 23.56 13.44 17.40
N GLY A 228 23.62 13.98 18.62
CA GLY A 228 24.39 15.17 18.95
C GLY A 228 23.68 16.50 18.73
N LYS A 229 22.49 16.50 18.08
CA LYS A 229 21.67 17.70 17.96
C LYS A 229 20.91 18.00 19.25
N THR A 230 20.67 19.27 19.51
CA THR A 230 19.92 19.80 20.65
C THR A 230 18.65 20.52 20.16
N PRO A 231 17.58 19.79 19.80
CA PRO A 231 16.32 20.43 19.47
C PRO A 231 15.77 21.18 20.69
N LEU A 232 15.02 22.26 20.44
CA LEU A 232 14.43 23.12 21.48
C LEU A 232 13.56 22.34 22.49
N THR A 233 13.00 21.21 22.07
CA THR A 233 12.15 20.33 22.87
C THR A 233 12.91 19.45 23.85
N PHE A 234 14.24 19.30 23.70
CA PHE A 234 15.04 18.41 24.52
C PHE A 234 16.00 19.20 25.42
N GLY A 235 16.06 18.84 26.70
CA GLY A 235 16.96 19.45 27.69
C GLY A 235 18.44 19.10 27.53
N GLY A 236 18.86 18.57 26.37
CA GLY A 236 20.22 18.12 26.11
C GLY A 236 20.40 17.51 24.72
N PRO A 237 21.64 17.17 24.33
CA PRO A 237 21.92 16.57 23.03
C PRO A 237 21.29 15.17 22.94
N ILE A 238 20.60 14.90 21.84
CA ILE A 238 19.99 13.60 21.57
C ILE A 238 21.10 12.55 21.47
N ARG A 239 20.95 11.44 22.20
CA ARG A 239 21.83 10.28 22.08
C ARG A 239 21.17 9.22 21.21
N TRP A 240 21.97 8.38 20.57
CA TRP A 240 21.43 7.31 19.72
C TRP A 240 20.63 6.30 20.55
N GLN A 241 20.99 6.08 21.82
CA GLN A 241 20.28 5.16 22.72
C GLN A 241 18.83 5.58 22.95
N ASP A 242 18.55 6.89 22.92
CA ASP A 242 17.21 7.43 23.15
C ASP A 242 16.30 7.20 21.94
N GLN A 243 16.88 7.01 20.75
CA GLN A 243 16.15 6.84 19.48
C GLN A 243 15.89 5.37 19.14
N VAL A 244 16.76 4.45 19.56
CA VAL A 244 16.66 3.01 19.26
C VAL A 244 15.33 2.39 19.69
N PRO A 245 14.77 2.66 20.89
CA PRO A 245 13.48 2.11 21.29
C PRO A 245 12.34 2.51 20.34
N GLY A 246 12.32 3.77 19.90
CA GLY A 246 11.33 4.26 18.93
C GLY A 246 11.46 3.58 17.57
N ALA A 247 12.69 3.40 17.08
CA ALA A 247 12.97 2.67 15.85
C ALA A 247 12.51 1.20 15.93
N LEU A 248 12.83 0.50 17.02
CA LEU A 248 12.41 -0.89 17.24
C LEU A 248 10.89 -1.03 17.35
N LEU A 249 10.23 -0.08 18.01
CA LEU A 249 8.77 -0.04 18.09
C LEU A 249 8.17 0.14 16.68
N GLY A 250 8.68 1.09 15.89
CA GLY A 250 8.22 1.33 14.52
C GLY A 250 8.43 0.11 13.61
N LEU A 251 9.58 -0.55 13.69
CA LEU A 251 9.85 -1.79 12.95
C LEU A 251 8.92 -2.93 13.39
N SER A 252 8.61 -3.02 14.67
CA SER A 252 7.66 -4.00 15.20
C SER A 252 6.25 -3.73 14.67
N MET A 253 5.79 -2.48 14.71
CA MET A 253 4.49 -2.07 14.17
C MET A 253 4.38 -2.37 12.68
N LEU A 254 5.41 -2.08 11.89
CA LEU A 254 5.48 -2.44 10.47
C LEU A 254 5.35 -3.95 10.28
N THR A 255 6.10 -4.74 11.06
CA THR A 255 6.08 -6.21 11.00
C THR A 255 4.68 -6.75 11.31
N PHE A 256 4.03 -6.25 12.37
CA PHE A 256 2.67 -6.61 12.71
C PHE A 256 1.68 -6.20 11.61
N ALA A 257 1.74 -4.96 11.13
CA ALA A 257 0.83 -4.47 10.11
C ALA A 257 0.90 -5.28 8.80
N MET A 258 2.10 -5.70 8.39
CA MET A 258 2.30 -6.46 7.16
C MET A 258 2.04 -7.97 7.32
N LEU A 259 2.53 -8.60 8.40
CA LEU A 259 2.52 -10.05 8.52
C LEU A 259 1.31 -10.58 9.30
N MET A 260 0.76 -9.82 10.25
CA MET A 260 -0.34 -10.30 11.10
C MET A 260 -1.61 -10.63 10.31
N PRO A 261 -2.05 -9.82 9.30
CA PRO A 261 -3.21 -10.19 8.49
C PRO A 261 -3.00 -11.51 7.75
N VAL A 262 -1.80 -11.76 7.25
CA VAL A 262 -1.44 -13.00 6.57
C VAL A 262 -1.50 -14.19 7.53
N ILE A 263 -0.87 -14.07 8.69
CA ILE A 263 -0.82 -15.14 9.70
C ILE A 263 -2.22 -15.49 10.19
N ILE A 264 -3.06 -14.49 10.48
CA ILE A 264 -4.45 -14.70 10.91
C ILE A 264 -5.25 -15.44 9.83
N LEU A 265 -5.13 -15.02 8.57
CA LEU A 265 -5.86 -15.62 7.46
C LEU A 265 -5.40 -17.06 7.18
N GLU A 266 -4.09 -17.33 7.21
CA GLU A 266 -3.54 -18.68 7.07
C GLU A 266 -3.97 -19.59 8.23
N TYR A 267 -3.90 -19.10 9.46
CA TYR A 267 -4.38 -19.85 10.63
C TYR A 267 -5.87 -20.19 10.52
N ALA A 268 -6.70 -19.23 10.10
CA ALA A 268 -8.13 -19.46 9.87
C ALA A 268 -8.39 -20.49 8.76
N ARG A 269 -7.58 -20.49 7.69
CA ARG A 269 -7.65 -21.52 6.62
C ARG A 269 -7.31 -22.90 7.16
N LEU A 270 -6.25 -23.02 7.95
CA LEU A 270 -5.84 -24.28 8.56
C LEU A 270 -6.93 -24.85 9.47
N ILE A 271 -7.54 -24.03 10.33
CA ILE A 271 -8.66 -24.46 11.17
C ILE A 271 -9.84 -24.95 10.33
N ARG A 272 -10.22 -24.21 9.28
CA ARG A 272 -11.35 -24.58 8.42
C ARG A 272 -11.10 -25.92 7.71
N ASN A 273 -9.87 -26.14 7.23
CA ASN A 273 -9.51 -27.38 6.55
C ASN A 273 -9.49 -28.56 7.51
N ARG A 274 -9.02 -28.37 8.76
CA ARG A 274 -9.08 -29.39 9.80
C ARG A 274 -10.53 -29.82 10.09
N LYS A 275 -11.46 -28.86 10.28
CA LYS A 275 -12.88 -29.18 10.52
C LYS A 275 -13.52 -29.97 9.39
N ARG A 276 -13.16 -29.68 8.13
CA ARG A 276 -13.65 -30.43 6.96
C ARG A 276 -13.10 -31.85 6.94
N PHE A 277 -11.82 -32.02 7.27
CA PHE A 277 -11.19 -33.33 7.39
C PHE A 277 -11.87 -34.18 8.47
N ASP A 278 -12.09 -33.61 9.65
CA ASP A 278 -12.78 -34.29 10.76
C ASP A 278 -14.22 -34.66 10.36
N ALA A 279 -14.97 -33.77 9.72
CA ALA A 279 -16.34 -34.05 9.27
C ALA A 279 -16.41 -35.19 8.25
N ASN A 280 -15.44 -35.28 7.34
CA ASN A 280 -15.37 -36.37 6.36
C ASN A 280 -15.01 -37.72 7.01
N LEU A 281 -14.21 -37.72 8.07
CA LEU A 281 -13.91 -38.93 8.86
C LEU A 281 -15.16 -39.47 9.56
N PHE A 282 -16.01 -38.60 10.14
CA PHE A 282 -17.20 -39.03 10.87
C PHE A 282 -18.38 -39.43 9.97
N ASN A 283 -18.50 -38.86 8.77
CA ASN A 283 -19.63 -39.14 7.89
C ASN A 283 -19.53 -40.45 7.10
N GLY A 284 -18.48 -41.26 7.32
CA GLY A 284 -18.43 -42.64 6.83
C GLY A 284 -18.58 -42.82 5.32
N THR A 285 -18.42 -41.75 4.53
CA THR A 285 -18.34 -41.86 3.08
C THR A 285 -17.06 -42.61 2.77
N LYS A 286 -17.21 -43.90 2.42
CA LYS A 286 -16.12 -44.76 1.95
C LYS A 286 -15.32 -43.98 0.90
N PRO A 287 -13.97 -43.98 0.98
CA PRO A 287 -13.16 -43.37 -0.07
C PRO A 287 -13.50 -44.03 -1.41
N LEU A 288 -13.91 -43.21 -2.38
CA LEU A 288 -13.94 -43.57 -3.80
C LEU A 288 -12.52 -43.52 -4.36
#